data_AF-A0A918IBI3-F1
#
_entry.id   AF-A0A918IBI3-F1
#
_cell.length_a   1.000
_cell.length_b   1.000
_cell.length_c   1.000
_cell.angle_alpha   90.00
_cell.angle_beta   90.00
_cell.angle_gamma   90.00
#
_symmetry.space_group_name_H-M   'P 1'
#
loop_
_entity.id
_entity.type
_entity.pdbx_description
1 polymer ?
#
loop_
_entity_poly.entity_id
_entity_poly.type
_entity_poly.pdbx_seq_one_letter_code
_entity_poly.pdbx_strand_id
1 'polypeptide(L)'
;MSAGPRRRTPGLRREEVALLAFISTEYYTRLEQARGPRPSREVLAGLARALRLSDAEREHLHLLADASPGPAPGHSREVRQGILDLVHRLPGSAAFVTSATLEVLAWNELAAALMEDFSTLSRRDRNLARRAFLGPRAGGRRLYGVSDVDAFARHAARRLRTAAARYPEDPEVTGLVRELRSGSEEFARLWDSHDVAAEPTLRKTFQHPLVGPVTVNCDALALADRDQQVVIYTAVPGTPSEQALRLLSERASDAVRS
;
A
#
# COMPACT_ATOMS: atom_id res chain seq x y z
N MET A 1 -43.76 4.63 22.55
CA MET A 1 -43.05 3.44 23.07
C MET A 1 -43.97 2.24 22.93
N SER A 2 -43.74 1.40 21.91
CA SER A 2 -44.43 0.10 21.78
C SER A 2 -43.39 -1.00 21.96
N ALA A 3 -43.53 -1.78 23.01
CA ALA A 3 -42.57 -2.80 23.43
C ALA A 3 -42.67 -4.02 22.51
N GLY A 4 -41.60 -4.28 21.74
CA GLY A 4 -41.47 -5.49 20.94
C GLY A 4 -41.27 -6.75 21.82
N PRO A 5 -41.65 -7.94 21.33
CA PRO A 5 -41.77 -9.16 22.14
C PRO A 5 -40.43 -9.64 22.71
N ARG A 6 -40.44 -10.16 23.96
CA ARG A 6 -39.27 -10.73 24.66
C ARG A 6 -38.46 -11.67 23.76
N ARG A 7 -37.22 -11.27 23.47
CA ARG A 7 -36.25 -11.98 22.62
C ARG A 7 -35.76 -13.25 23.34
N ARG A 8 -36.04 -14.43 22.78
CA ARG A 8 -35.63 -15.74 23.35
C ARG A 8 -34.29 -16.28 22.83
N THR A 9 -33.61 -15.57 21.92
CA THR A 9 -32.28 -15.96 21.42
C THR A 9 -31.49 -14.69 21.01
N PRO A 10 -30.22 -14.52 21.41
CA PRO A 10 -29.40 -13.44 20.91
C PRO A 10 -29.01 -13.71 19.45
N GLY A 11 -29.26 -12.75 18.55
CA GLY A 11 -28.94 -12.85 17.11
C GLY A 11 -30.00 -12.23 16.19
N LEU A 12 -29.60 -11.82 14.98
CA LEU A 12 -30.53 -11.34 13.96
C LEU A 12 -31.38 -12.52 13.44
N ARG A 13 -32.68 -12.31 13.27
CA ARG A 13 -33.57 -13.24 12.57
C ARG A 13 -33.29 -13.19 11.07
N ARG A 14 -33.67 -14.27 10.38
CA ARG A 14 -33.58 -14.39 8.92
C ARG A 14 -34.18 -13.20 8.17
N GLU A 15 -35.36 -12.76 8.60
CA GLU A 15 -36.07 -11.59 8.05
C GLU A 15 -35.29 -10.29 8.29
N GLU A 16 -34.65 -10.14 9.45
CA GLU A 16 -33.87 -8.96 9.80
C GLU A 16 -32.57 -8.89 8.99
N VAL A 17 -31.89 -10.02 8.77
CA VAL A 17 -30.70 -10.08 7.91
C VAL A 17 -31.06 -9.76 6.47
N ALA A 18 -32.14 -10.34 5.94
CA ALA A 18 -32.61 -10.08 4.59
C ALA A 18 -32.95 -8.58 4.39
N LEU A 19 -33.65 -7.98 5.35
CA LEU A 19 -33.97 -6.55 5.35
C LEU A 19 -32.70 -5.69 5.35
N LEU A 20 -31.74 -5.96 6.25
CA LEU A 20 -30.48 -5.20 6.35
C LEU A 20 -29.57 -5.37 5.13
N ALA A 21 -29.65 -6.52 4.45
CA ALA A 21 -28.91 -6.82 3.23
C ALA A 21 -29.64 -6.36 1.95
N PHE A 22 -30.83 -5.76 2.06
CA PHE A 22 -31.67 -5.33 0.93
C PHE A 22 -32.01 -6.47 -0.06
N ILE A 23 -32.28 -7.67 0.46
CA ILE A 23 -32.70 -8.85 -0.31
C ILE A 23 -34.01 -9.41 0.22
N SER A 24 -34.71 -10.23 -0.56
CA SER A 24 -35.94 -10.87 -0.05
C SER A 24 -35.62 -11.99 0.94
N THR A 25 -36.47 -12.17 1.95
CA THR A 25 -36.35 -13.28 2.92
C THR A 25 -36.34 -14.65 2.22
N GLU A 26 -37.12 -14.80 1.15
CA GLU A 26 -37.14 -16.02 0.34
C GLU A 26 -35.81 -16.26 -0.40
N TYR A 27 -35.20 -15.19 -0.93
CA TYR A 27 -33.87 -15.28 -1.54
C TYR A 27 -32.79 -15.63 -0.51
N TYR A 28 -32.81 -15.03 0.68
CA TYR A 28 -31.89 -15.35 1.76
C TYR A 28 -32.07 -16.80 2.27
N THR A 29 -33.31 -17.27 2.39
CA THR A 29 -33.62 -18.66 2.76
C THR A 29 -33.04 -19.67 1.76
N ARG A 30 -33.18 -19.39 0.47
CA ARG A 30 -32.62 -20.21 -0.61
C ARG A 30 -31.09 -20.25 -0.54
N LEU A 31 -30.46 -19.11 -0.28
CA LEU A 31 -29.01 -19.00 -0.12
C LEU A 31 -28.49 -19.88 1.03
N GLU A 32 -29.14 -19.84 2.20
CA GLU A 32 -28.77 -20.68 3.35
C GLU A 32 -29.00 -22.17 3.12
N GLN A 33 -29.94 -22.54 2.24
CA GLN A 33 -30.19 -23.92 1.84
C GLN A 33 -29.27 -24.40 0.71
N ALA A 34 -28.32 -23.57 0.27
CA ALA A 34 -27.49 -23.81 -0.91
C ALA A 34 -28.33 -24.12 -2.18
N ARG A 35 -29.48 -23.46 -2.32
CA ARG A 35 -30.40 -23.59 -3.45
C ARG A 35 -30.48 -22.27 -4.20
N GLY A 36 -30.41 -22.30 -5.53
CA GLY A 36 -30.61 -21.11 -6.37
C GLY A 36 -29.32 -20.54 -6.97
N PRO A 37 -29.44 -19.39 -7.67
CA PRO A 37 -28.33 -18.79 -8.40
C PRO A 37 -27.26 -18.26 -7.45
N ARG A 38 -26.00 -18.25 -7.91
CA ARG A 38 -24.88 -17.68 -7.15
C ARG A 38 -25.17 -16.22 -6.78
N PRO A 39 -24.91 -15.79 -5.54
CA PRO A 39 -25.17 -14.42 -5.11
C PRO A 39 -24.26 -13.44 -5.86
N SER A 40 -24.82 -12.29 -6.24
CA SER A 40 -24.02 -11.21 -6.84
C SER A 40 -23.09 -10.59 -5.78
N ARG A 41 -22.07 -9.85 -6.23
CA ARG A 41 -21.19 -9.10 -5.34
C ARG A 41 -21.93 -8.11 -4.43
N GLU A 42 -22.98 -7.48 -4.96
CA GLU A 42 -23.80 -6.53 -4.19
C GLU A 42 -24.56 -7.23 -3.06
N VAL A 43 -25.09 -8.43 -3.34
CA VAL A 43 -25.74 -9.28 -2.33
C VAL A 43 -24.73 -9.68 -1.25
N LEU A 44 -23.53 -10.12 -1.62
CA LEU A 44 -22.48 -10.49 -0.65
C LEU A 44 -22.03 -9.31 0.19
N ALA A 45 -21.89 -8.12 -0.41
CA ALA A 45 -21.59 -6.88 0.31
C ALA A 45 -22.71 -6.47 1.27
N GLY A 46 -23.98 -6.65 0.87
CA GLY A 46 -25.14 -6.44 1.73
C GLY A 46 -25.15 -7.37 2.94
N LEU A 47 -24.90 -8.66 2.73
CA LEU A 47 -24.82 -9.66 3.79
C LEU A 47 -23.66 -9.40 4.74
N ALA A 48 -22.48 -9.06 4.22
CA ALA A 48 -21.32 -8.69 5.02
C ALA A 48 -21.60 -7.52 5.96
N ARG A 49 -22.30 -6.48 5.47
CA ARG A 49 -22.71 -5.33 6.29
C ARG A 49 -23.77 -5.71 7.32
N ALA A 50 -24.80 -6.46 6.90
CA ALA A 50 -25.89 -6.89 7.77
C ALA A 50 -25.39 -7.72 8.95
N LEU A 51 -24.42 -8.61 8.70
CA LEU A 51 -23.81 -9.49 9.69
C LEU A 51 -22.62 -8.87 10.44
N ARG A 52 -22.23 -7.64 10.09
CA ARG A 52 -21.07 -6.92 10.65
C ARG A 52 -19.78 -7.75 10.58
N LEU A 53 -19.55 -8.42 9.45
CA LEU A 53 -18.38 -9.26 9.24
C LEU A 53 -17.09 -8.44 9.25
N SER A 54 -16.07 -8.96 9.93
CA SER A 54 -14.69 -8.49 9.84
C SER A 54 -14.11 -8.68 8.44
N ASP A 55 -12.99 -8.03 8.15
CA ASP A 55 -12.34 -8.10 6.83
C ASP A 55 -12.01 -9.54 6.42
N ALA A 56 -11.54 -10.36 7.36
CA ALA A 56 -11.24 -11.77 7.14
C ALA A 56 -12.50 -12.60 6.85
N GLU A 57 -13.60 -12.35 7.56
CA GLU A 57 -14.88 -13.03 7.32
C GLU A 57 -15.53 -12.58 6.00
N ARG A 58 -15.34 -11.32 5.60
CA ARG A 58 -15.78 -10.81 4.29
C ARG A 58 -15.02 -11.49 3.17
N GLU A 59 -13.70 -11.61 3.30
CA GLU A 59 -12.87 -12.35 2.36
C GLU A 59 -13.29 -13.82 2.28
N HIS A 60 -13.48 -14.47 3.43
CA HIS A 60 -13.94 -15.85 3.49
C HIS A 60 -15.34 -16.04 2.86
N LEU A 61 -16.29 -15.15 3.11
CA LEU A 61 -17.63 -15.18 2.49
C LEU A 61 -17.55 -15.11 0.96
N HIS A 62 -16.64 -14.29 0.45
CA HIS A 62 -16.43 -14.09 -0.99
C HIS A 62 -15.70 -15.28 -1.63
N LEU A 63 -14.75 -15.88 -0.92
CA LEU A 63 -14.12 -17.15 -1.30
C LEU A 63 -15.16 -18.29 -1.34
N LEU A 64 -16.03 -18.40 -0.34
CA LEU A 64 -17.12 -19.39 -0.29
C LEU A 64 -18.13 -19.21 -1.44
N ALA A 65 -18.34 -17.98 -1.89
CA ALA A 65 -19.24 -17.66 -2.99
C ALA A 65 -18.58 -17.71 -4.39
N ASP A 66 -17.28 -18.10 -4.47
CA ASP A 66 -16.49 -18.11 -5.71
C ASP A 66 -16.55 -16.75 -6.44
N ALA A 67 -16.64 -15.67 -5.66
CA ALA A 67 -16.75 -14.29 -6.12
C ALA A 67 -15.70 -13.47 -5.37
N SER A 68 -14.59 -13.08 -6.02
CA SER A 68 -13.56 -12.28 -5.36
C SER A 68 -14.17 -11.05 -4.65
N PRO A 69 -13.74 -10.72 -3.41
CA PRO A 69 -14.11 -9.48 -2.74
C PRO A 69 -13.99 -8.32 -3.72
N GLY A 70 -15.06 -7.53 -3.84
CA GLY A 70 -14.93 -6.24 -4.52
C GLY A 70 -13.84 -5.43 -3.82
N PRO A 71 -13.09 -4.58 -4.55
CA PRO A 71 -12.03 -3.78 -3.94
C PRO A 71 -12.61 -2.95 -2.78
N ALA A 72 -11.87 -2.87 -1.68
CA ALA A 72 -12.21 -1.99 -0.56
C ALA A 72 -12.43 -0.54 -1.08
N PRO A 73 -13.25 0.28 -0.40
CA PRO A 73 -13.56 1.65 -0.85
C PRO A 73 -12.33 2.56 -0.97
N GLY A 74 -11.19 2.15 -0.39
CA GLY A 74 -9.90 2.77 -0.62
C GLY A 74 -8.76 1.82 -0.28
N HIS A 75 -7.54 2.25 -0.59
CA HIS A 75 -6.34 1.47 -0.29
C HIS A 75 -6.02 1.48 1.22
N SER A 76 -5.53 0.34 1.73
CA SER A 76 -5.16 0.22 3.15
C SER A 76 -3.85 0.92 3.46
N ARG A 77 -3.86 1.74 4.51
CA ARG A 77 -2.67 2.38 5.09
C ARG A 77 -2.19 1.72 6.37
N GLU A 78 -3.02 0.84 6.93
CA GLU A 78 -2.64 0.03 8.08
C GLU A 78 -1.62 -1.02 7.65
N VAL A 79 -0.48 -1.04 8.33
CA VAL A 79 0.58 -2.05 8.13
C VAL A 79 0.41 -3.11 9.21
N ARG A 80 0.41 -4.39 8.82
CA ARG A 80 0.31 -5.49 9.78
C ARG A 80 1.48 -5.46 10.77
N GLN A 81 1.21 -5.76 12.05
CA GLN A 81 2.25 -5.73 13.09
C GLN A 81 3.46 -6.62 12.75
N GLY A 82 3.23 -7.83 12.23
CA GLY A 82 4.34 -8.71 11.84
C GLY A 82 5.25 -8.14 10.72
N ILE A 83 4.72 -7.24 9.87
CA ILE A 83 5.51 -6.54 8.86
C ILE A 83 6.30 -5.39 9.49
N LEU A 84 5.73 -4.67 10.45
CA LEU A 84 6.45 -3.66 11.23
C LEU A 84 7.63 -4.31 11.96
N ASP A 85 7.37 -5.42 12.65
CA ASP A 85 8.40 -6.18 13.36
C ASP A 85 9.50 -6.66 12.42
N LEU A 86 9.13 -7.13 11.22
CA LEU A 86 10.09 -7.53 10.18
C LEU A 86 10.98 -6.35 9.77
N VAL A 87 10.40 -5.21 9.42
CA VAL A 87 11.13 -4.01 8.97
C VAL A 87 12.16 -3.57 10.01
N HIS A 88 11.82 -3.63 11.30
CA HIS A 88 12.73 -3.27 12.38
C HIS A 88 13.79 -4.35 12.72
N ARG A 89 13.65 -5.58 12.23
CA ARG A 89 14.54 -6.73 12.53
C ARG A 89 15.47 -7.12 11.37
N LEU A 90 15.70 -6.21 10.41
CA LEU A 90 16.61 -6.42 9.29
C LEU A 90 17.92 -5.66 9.49
N PRO A 91 18.92 -6.22 10.21
CA PRO A 91 20.19 -5.56 10.45
C PRO A 91 20.94 -5.34 9.14
N GLY A 92 21.59 -4.17 9.00
CA GLY A 92 22.40 -3.83 7.82
C GLY A 92 21.61 -3.65 6.52
N SER A 93 20.27 -3.66 6.58
CA SER A 93 19.40 -3.46 5.41
C SER A 93 18.44 -2.29 5.66
N ALA A 94 18.40 -1.33 4.74
CA ALA A 94 17.38 -0.28 4.78
C ALA A 94 16.05 -0.88 4.30
N ALA A 95 15.00 -0.78 5.11
CA ALA A 95 13.70 -1.35 4.78
C ALA A 95 12.57 -0.36 5.05
N PHE A 96 11.57 -0.35 4.17
CA PHE A 96 10.36 0.46 4.32
C PHE A 96 9.16 -0.17 3.61
N VAL A 97 7.96 0.25 3.99
CA VAL A 97 6.69 -0.20 3.44
C VAL A 97 6.05 0.94 2.66
N THR A 98 5.55 0.65 1.46
CA THR A 98 4.78 1.60 0.66
C THR A 98 3.33 1.16 0.49
N SER A 99 2.42 2.12 0.49
CA SER A 99 1.00 1.93 0.11
C SER A 99 0.85 1.69 -1.40
N ALA A 100 -0.38 1.38 -1.84
CA ALA A 100 -0.73 1.30 -3.26
C ALA A 100 -0.39 2.58 -4.06
N THR A 101 -0.36 3.73 -3.39
CA THR A 101 -0.08 5.05 -3.97
C THR A 101 1.36 5.52 -3.78
N LEU A 102 2.25 4.65 -3.30
CA LEU A 102 3.66 4.96 -2.98
C LEU A 102 3.86 5.93 -1.79
N GLU A 103 2.88 6.03 -0.88
CA GLU A 103 3.10 6.63 0.45
C GLU A 103 4.00 5.70 1.28
N VAL A 104 5.08 6.22 1.87
CA VAL A 104 5.87 5.46 2.84
C VAL A 104 5.09 5.37 4.17
N LEU A 105 4.69 4.16 4.54
CA LEU A 105 3.84 3.86 5.70
C LEU A 105 4.64 3.47 6.95
N ALA A 106 5.78 2.79 6.77
CA ALA A 106 6.67 2.35 7.83
C ALA A 106 8.10 2.26 7.30
N TRP A 107 9.10 2.41 8.15
CA TRP A 107 10.51 2.38 7.78
C TRP A 107 11.37 2.03 9.00
N ASN A 108 12.59 1.56 8.77
CA ASN A 108 13.60 1.42 9.82
C ASN A 108 14.58 2.60 9.81
N GLU A 109 15.37 2.71 10.88
CA GLU A 109 16.35 3.79 11.07
C GLU A 109 17.34 3.88 9.91
N LEU A 110 17.77 2.74 9.37
CA LEU A 110 18.71 2.74 8.25
C LEU A 110 18.07 3.24 6.95
N ALA A 111 16.78 3.00 6.72
CA ALA A 111 16.05 3.61 5.61
C ALA A 111 15.92 5.13 5.78
N ALA A 112 15.66 5.60 7.01
CA ALA A 112 15.63 7.03 7.30
C ALA A 112 17.00 7.68 7.08
N ALA A 113 18.07 7.03 7.54
CA ALA A 113 19.44 7.51 7.38
C ALA A 113 19.93 7.48 5.93
N LEU A 114 19.49 6.52 5.11
CA LEU A 114 19.88 6.41 3.70
C LEU A 114 19.09 7.37 2.79
N MET A 115 17.82 7.62 3.13
CA MET A 115 16.89 8.38 2.27
C MET A 115 16.63 9.77 2.85
N GLU A 116 15.82 9.83 3.90
CA GLU A 116 15.54 11.01 4.72
C GLU A 116 14.75 10.60 5.95
N ASP A 117 14.72 11.47 6.97
CA ASP A 117 13.88 11.25 8.13
C ASP A 117 12.39 11.46 7.80
N PHE A 118 11.71 10.38 7.44
CA PHE A 118 10.28 10.38 7.17
C PHE A 118 9.44 10.81 8.38
N SER A 119 9.94 10.68 9.62
CA SER A 119 9.16 11.07 10.82
C SER A 119 8.86 12.56 10.85
N THR A 120 9.77 13.38 10.31
CA THR A 120 9.63 14.85 10.20
C THR A 120 8.71 15.30 9.08
N LEU A 121 8.41 14.40 8.13
CA LEU A 121 7.60 14.72 6.97
C LEU A 121 6.11 14.57 7.23
N SER A 122 5.33 15.46 6.61
CA SER A 122 3.89 15.26 6.49
C SER A 122 3.59 14.00 5.66
N ARG A 123 2.40 13.44 5.85
CA ARG A 123 1.94 12.27 5.08
C ARG A 123 2.01 12.49 3.57
N ARG A 124 1.66 13.70 3.13
CA ARG A 124 1.72 14.11 1.73
C ARG A 124 3.14 14.05 1.20
N ASP A 125 4.10 14.49 2.00
CA ASP A 125 5.52 14.59 1.61
C ASP A 125 6.25 13.26 1.69
N ARG A 126 5.72 12.27 2.43
CA ARG A 126 6.18 10.86 2.42
C ARG A 126 5.83 10.09 1.14
N ASN A 127 5.10 10.70 0.21
CA ASN A 127 4.71 10.03 -1.03
C ASN A 127 5.85 10.09 -2.07
N LEU A 128 6.42 8.92 -2.40
CA LEU A 128 7.59 8.85 -3.28
C LEU A 128 7.27 9.26 -4.72
N ALA A 129 6.02 9.08 -5.20
CA ALA A 129 5.62 9.57 -6.51
C ALA A 129 5.59 11.10 -6.53
N ARG A 130 5.01 11.75 -5.51
CA ARG A 130 5.08 13.22 -5.37
C ARG A 130 6.52 13.71 -5.32
N ARG A 131 7.38 13.07 -4.51
CA ARG A 131 8.80 13.46 -4.44
C ARG A 131 9.51 13.30 -5.77
N ALA A 132 9.20 12.26 -6.54
CA ALA A 132 9.80 12.05 -7.84
C ALA A 132 9.33 13.09 -8.88
N PHE A 133 8.05 13.44 -8.93
CA PHE A 133 7.52 14.29 -10.01
C PHE A 133 7.40 15.77 -9.66
N LEU A 134 7.12 16.09 -8.40
CA LEU A 134 6.82 17.44 -7.90
C LEU A 134 7.79 17.90 -6.79
N GLY A 135 8.62 17.00 -6.28
CA GLY A 135 9.48 17.26 -5.13
C GLY A 135 10.62 18.24 -5.41
N PRO A 136 11.17 18.86 -4.34
CA PRO A 136 12.33 19.73 -4.47
C PRO A 136 13.53 18.97 -5.03
N ARG A 137 14.28 19.63 -5.93
CA ARG A 137 15.51 19.10 -6.51
C ARG A 137 16.70 19.49 -5.65
N ALA A 138 16.92 18.79 -4.54
CA ALA A 138 18.05 19.05 -3.66
C ALA A 138 19.38 18.90 -4.44
N GLY A 139 20.17 19.98 -4.52
CA GLY A 139 21.40 20.00 -5.33
C GLY A 139 21.16 19.71 -6.82
N GLY A 140 19.98 20.04 -7.36
CA GLY A 140 19.59 19.73 -8.74
C GLY A 140 19.20 18.27 -8.99
N ARG A 141 19.25 17.42 -7.96
CA ARG A 141 19.00 15.97 -8.07
C ARG A 141 17.59 15.61 -7.63
N ARG A 142 16.97 14.70 -8.39
CA ARG A 142 15.62 14.16 -8.12
C ARG A 142 15.72 12.93 -7.21
N LEU A 143 14.70 12.73 -6.35
CA LEU A 143 14.50 11.51 -5.54
C LEU A 143 15.81 10.98 -4.91
N TYR A 144 16.44 11.77 -4.03
CA TYR A 144 17.70 11.42 -3.35
C TYR A 144 18.92 11.17 -4.25
N GLY A 145 18.87 11.63 -5.51
CA GLY A 145 19.99 11.47 -6.47
C GLY A 145 20.23 10.04 -6.89
N VAL A 146 19.19 9.20 -6.85
CA VAL A 146 19.29 7.78 -7.20
C VAL A 146 19.52 7.60 -8.71
N SER A 147 20.34 6.63 -9.10
CA SER A 147 20.70 6.39 -10.51
C SER A 147 19.54 5.94 -11.41
N ASP A 148 18.45 5.39 -10.86
CA ASP A 148 17.36 4.76 -11.60
C ASP A 148 16.06 5.59 -11.61
N VAL A 149 16.18 6.91 -11.46
CA VAL A 149 15.06 7.83 -11.36
C VAL A 149 14.04 7.69 -12.49
N ASP A 150 14.47 7.53 -13.75
CA ASP A 150 13.55 7.38 -14.89
C ASP A 150 12.82 6.03 -14.85
N ALA A 151 13.49 4.97 -14.38
CA ALA A 151 12.88 3.66 -14.19
C ALA A 151 11.87 3.70 -13.04
N PHE A 152 12.20 4.40 -11.96
CA PHE A 152 11.28 4.66 -10.86
C PHE A 152 10.06 5.47 -11.32
N ALA A 153 10.24 6.52 -12.13
CA ALA A 153 9.14 7.33 -12.66
C ALA A 153 8.15 6.47 -13.47
N ARG A 154 8.66 5.62 -14.36
CA ARG A 154 7.84 4.64 -15.12
C ARG A 154 7.14 3.66 -14.19
N HIS A 155 7.83 3.13 -13.19
CA HIS A 155 7.25 2.23 -12.19
C HIS A 155 6.12 2.90 -11.39
N ALA A 156 6.33 4.15 -10.98
CA ALA A 156 5.35 4.92 -10.22
C ALA A 156 4.09 5.19 -11.04
N ALA A 157 4.22 5.60 -12.31
CA ALA A 157 3.07 5.78 -13.20
C ALA A 157 2.26 4.48 -13.37
N ARG A 158 2.93 3.32 -13.54
CA ARG A 158 2.26 2.02 -13.62
C ARG A 158 1.53 1.65 -12.32
N ARG A 159 2.21 1.76 -11.17
CA ARG A 159 1.59 1.46 -9.87
C ARG A 159 0.36 2.32 -9.60
N LEU A 160 0.45 3.61 -9.90
CA LEU A 160 -0.69 4.53 -9.75
C LEU A 160 -1.83 4.22 -10.73
N ARG A 161 -1.55 3.76 -11.94
CA ARG A 161 -2.57 3.31 -12.88
C ARG A 161 -3.30 2.07 -12.36
N THR A 162 -2.56 1.09 -11.83
CA THR A 162 -3.14 -0.09 -11.17
C THR A 162 -3.98 0.31 -9.96
N ALA A 163 -3.50 1.23 -9.12
CA ALA A 163 -4.24 1.72 -7.97
C ALA A 163 -5.53 2.45 -8.39
N ALA A 164 -5.48 3.30 -9.42
CA ALA A 164 -6.66 4.02 -9.94
C ALA A 164 -7.71 3.08 -10.54
N ALA A 165 -7.28 2.02 -11.24
CA ALA A 165 -8.20 1.00 -11.76
C ALA A 165 -8.84 0.16 -10.63
N ARG A 166 -8.08 -0.11 -9.57
CA ARG A 166 -8.54 -0.93 -8.43
C ARG A 166 -9.41 -0.14 -7.45
N TYR A 167 -9.13 1.13 -7.25
CA TYR A 167 -9.81 2.02 -6.30
C TYR A 167 -10.35 3.28 -7.00
N PRO A 168 -11.31 3.16 -7.93
CA PRO A 168 -11.80 4.29 -8.72
C PRO A 168 -12.48 5.37 -7.88
N GLU A 169 -13.11 4.99 -6.75
CA GLU A 169 -13.81 5.89 -5.84
C GLU A 169 -12.93 6.45 -4.70
N ASP A 170 -11.63 6.10 -4.66
CA ASP A 170 -10.72 6.58 -3.63
C ASP A 170 -10.28 8.03 -3.95
N PRO A 171 -10.68 9.02 -3.13
CA PRO A 171 -10.37 10.42 -3.38
C PRO A 171 -8.86 10.71 -3.29
N GLU A 172 -8.09 9.91 -2.56
CA GLU A 172 -6.64 10.09 -2.44
C GLU A 172 -5.92 9.61 -3.69
N VAL A 173 -6.37 8.50 -4.26
CA VAL A 173 -5.83 7.97 -5.53
C VAL A 173 -6.15 8.92 -6.67
N THR A 174 -7.43 9.27 -6.84
CA THR A 174 -7.88 10.17 -7.91
C THR A 174 -7.29 11.58 -7.76
N GLY A 175 -7.21 12.08 -6.51
CA GLY A 175 -6.58 13.36 -6.19
C GLY A 175 -5.08 13.38 -6.53
N LEU A 176 -4.34 12.34 -6.15
CA LEU A 176 -2.91 12.21 -6.45
C LEU A 176 -2.66 12.16 -7.96
N VAL A 177 -3.40 11.35 -8.71
CA VAL A 177 -3.23 11.26 -10.17
C VAL A 177 -3.48 12.62 -10.83
N ARG A 178 -4.56 13.32 -10.44
CA ARG A 178 -4.88 14.65 -10.97
C ARG A 178 -3.75 15.65 -10.69
N GLU A 179 -3.26 15.67 -9.46
CA GLU A 179 -2.17 16.52 -9.00
C GLU A 179 -0.87 16.28 -9.80
N LEU A 180 -0.50 15.01 -9.98
CA LEU A 180 0.73 14.67 -10.72
C LEU A 180 0.61 14.99 -12.21
N ARG A 181 -0.57 14.78 -12.83
CA ARG A 181 -0.80 15.13 -14.25
C ARG A 181 -0.74 16.63 -14.49
N SER A 182 -1.27 17.46 -13.58
CA SER A 182 -1.22 18.91 -13.73
C SER A 182 0.15 19.50 -13.38
N GLY A 183 0.88 18.88 -12.45
CA GLY A 183 2.17 19.40 -11.97
C GLY A 183 3.40 18.86 -12.70
N SER A 184 3.28 17.84 -13.56
CA SER A 184 4.42 17.22 -14.24
C SER A 184 4.06 16.73 -15.65
N GLU A 185 4.58 17.41 -16.68
CA GLU A 185 4.45 16.96 -18.08
C GLU A 185 5.03 15.55 -18.29
N GLU A 186 6.12 15.24 -17.58
CA GLU A 186 6.72 13.92 -17.61
C GLU A 186 5.75 12.85 -17.09
N PHE A 187 5.11 13.10 -15.95
CA PHE A 187 4.08 12.19 -15.44
C PHE A 187 2.92 12.07 -16.41
N ALA A 188 2.43 13.17 -16.98
CA ALA A 188 1.34 13.14 -17.95
C ALA A 188 1.68 12.25 -19.16
N ARG A 189 2.88 12.40 -19.73
CA ARG A 189 3.36 11.54 -20.83
C ARG A 189 3.43 10.06 -20.42
N LEU A 190 4.00 9.76 -19.26
CA LEU A 190 4.10 8.37 -18.75
C LEU A 190 2.74 7.76 -18.39
N TRP A 191 1.80 8.58 -17.95
CA TRP A 191 0.43 8.19 -17.66
C TRP A 191 -0.31 7.80 -18.95
N ASP A 192 -0.11 8.57 -20.02
CA ASP A 192 -0.79 8.35 -21.30
C ASP A 192 -0.11 7.25 -22.15
N SER A 193 1.19 6.96 -21.96
CA SER A 193 1.91 5.95 -22.77
C SER A 193 1.45 4.51 -22.55
N HIS A 194 0.74 4.21 -21.46
CA HIS A 194 0.26 2.86 -21.11
C HIS A 194 1.34 1.76 -21.17
N ASP A 195 2.62 2.11 -21.01
CA ASP A 195 3.71 1.13 -21.10
C ASP A 195 3.53 0.00 -20.07
N VAL A 196 3.44 -1.23 -20.58
CA VAL A 196 3.08 -2.42 -19.81
C VAL A 196 4.32 -3.11 -19.22
N ALA A 197 5.51 -2.86 -19.76
CA ALA A 197 6.74 -3.54 -19.36
C ALA A 197 7.88 -2.55 -19.07
N ALA A 198 8.34 -2.49 -17.82
CA ALA A 198 9.73 -2.19 -17.57
C ALA A 198 10.27 -3.21 -16.58
N GLU A 199 11.46 -3.72 -16.88
CA GLU A 199 12.17 -4.60 -15.97
C GLU A 199 12.39 -3.89 -14.63
N PRO A 200 12.19 -4.58 -13.49
CA PRO A 200 12.48 -4.02 -12.20
C PRO A 200 13.97 -3.68 -12.12
N THR A 201 14.28 -2.47 -11.69
CA THR A 201 15.66 -2.10 -11.41
C THR A 201 16.11 -2.75 -10.11
N LEU A 202 16.85 -3.85 -10.24
CA LEU A 202 17.33 -4.66 -9.13
C LEU A 202 18.53 -4.05 -8.41
N ARG A 203 19.17 -3.03 -8.99
CA ARG A 203 20.32 -2.35 -8.41
C ARG A 203 20.29 -0.87 -8.70
N LYS A 204 20.49 -0.04 -7.66
CA LYS A 204 20.47 1.42 -7.75
C LYS A 204 21.58 2.03 -6.91
N THR A 205 22.05 3.20 -7.31
CA THR A 205 23.09 3.95 -6.58
C THR A 205 22.49 5.21 -6.01
N PHE A 206 22.49 5.34 -4.69
CA PHE A 206 22.16 6.57 -3.97
C PHE A 206 23.37 7.50 -3.98
N GLN A 207 23.14 8.80 -4.05
CA GLN A 207 24.18 9.78 -3.93
C GLN A 207 24.05 10.48 -2.58
N HIS A 208 24.59 9.85 -1.55
CA HIS A 208 24.37 10.27 -0.18
C HIS A 208 25.32 11.42 0.21
N PRO A 209 24.82 12.52 0.81
CA PRO A 209 25.63 13.70 1.12
C PRO A 209 26.76 13.40 2.12
N LEU A 210 26.57 12.45 3.03
CA LEU A 210 27.54 12.17 4.10
C LEU A 210 28.52 11.04 3.81
N VAL A 211 28.15 10.07 2.96
CA VAL A 211 28.94 8.85 2.73
C VAL A 211 29.23 8.60 1.25
N GLY A 212 28.86 9.55 0.38
CA GLY A 212 29.08 9.45 -1.05
C GLY A 212 28.17 8.44 -1.75
N PRO A 213 28.61 7.82 -2.86
CA PRO A 213 27.80 6.88 -3.61
C PRO A 213 27.57 5.57 -2.85
N VAL A 214 26.31 5.15 -2.72
CA VAL A 214 25.91 3.90 -2.07
C VAL A 214 25.10 3.05 -3.06
N THR A 215 25.72 1.97 -3.55
CA THR A 215 25.08 1.03 -4.46
C THR A 215 24.39 -0.07 -3.67
N VAL A 216 23.10 -0.24 -3.89
CA VAL A 216 22.27 -1.24 -3.22
C VAL A 216 21.53 -2.10 -4.24
N ASN A 217 21.33 -3.37 -3.90
CA ASN A 217 20.29 -4.18 -4.51
C ASN A 217 18.93 -3.69 -4.00
N CYS A 218 17.90 -3.78 -4.82
CA CYS A 218 16.56 -3.30 -4.54
C CYS A 218 15.55 -4.43 -4.74
N ASP A 219 15.07 -4.97 -3.63
CA ASP A 219 14.07 -6.02 -3.62
C ASP A 219 12.72 -5.45 -3.15
N ALA A 220 11.68 -5.64 -3.96
CA ALA A 220 10.32 -5.19 -3.65
C ALA A 220 9.37 -6.38 -3.54
N LEU A 221 8.90 -6.66 -2.33
CA LEU A 221 8.03 -7.79 -1.99
C LEU A 221 6.58 -7.31 -1.87
N ALA A 222 5.69 -7.86 -2.68
CA ALA A 222 4.27 -7.48 -2.67
C ALA A 222 3.52 -8.09 -1.48
N LEU A 223 2.72 -7.28 -0.79
CA LEU A 223 1.75 -7.70 0.22
C LEU A 223 0.35 -7.60 -0.41
N ALA A 224 -0.05 -8.67 -1.10
CA ALA A 224 -1.22 -8.69 -1.98
C ALA A 224 -2.55 -8.39 -1.27
N ASP A 225 -2.68 -8.75 0.01
CA ASP A 225 -3.89 -8.58 0.81
C ASP A 225 -4.18 -7.11 1.17
N ARG A 226 -3.15 -6.24 1.15
CA ARG A 226 -3.26 -4.81 1.49
C ARG A 226 -2.81 -3.88 0.37
N ASP A 227 -2.43 -4.42 -0.78
CA ASP A 227 -1.86 -3.69 -1.92
C ASP A 227 -0.66 -2.80 -1.52
N GLN A 228 0.16 -3.33 -0.61
CA GLN A 228 1.38 -2.71 -0.10
C GLN A 228 2.62 -3.39 -0.68
N GLN A 229 3.78 -2.75 -0.56
CA GLN A 229 5.07 -3.37 -0.86
C GLN A 229 6.08 -3.11 0.25
N VAL A 230 6.80 -4.15 0.65
CA VAL A 230 8.02 -4.03 1.45
C VAL A 230 9.19 -3.84 0.47
N VAL A 231 9.95 -2.77 0.62
CA VAL A 231 11.14 -2.50 -0.17
C VAL A 231 12.36 -2.65 0.73
N ILE A 232 13.34 -3.42 0.28
CA ILE A 232 14.56 -3.72 1.01
C ILE A 232 15.76 -3.32 0.15
N TYR A 233 16.67 -2.56 0.75
CA TYR A 233 17.94 -2.19 0.17
C TYR A 233 19.08 -2.88 0.92
N THR A 234 19.85 -3.67 0.17
CA THR A 234 21.01 -4.39 0.68
C THR A 234 22.26 -4.00 -0.11
N ALA A 235 23.41 -3.91 0.54
CA ALA A 235 24.69 -3.81 -0.15
C ALA A 235 25.31 -5.20 -0.31
N VAL A 236 26.14 -5.37 -1.34
CA VAL A 236 26.91 -6.61 -1.52
C VAL A 236 27.96 -6.69 -0.38
N PRO A 237 28.10 -7.83 0.32
CA PRO A 237 29.08 -7.98 1.39
C PRO A 237 30.52 -7.69 0.93
N GLY A 238 31.31 -7.05 1.79
CA GLY A 238 32.71 -6.69 1.52
C GLY A 238 32.89 -5.45 0.63
N THR A 239 31.81 -4.79 0.21
CA THR A 239 31.90 -3.61 -0.67
C THR A 239 31.96 -2.29 0.10
N PRO A 240 32.47 -1.21 -0.51
CA PRO A 240 32.40 0.14 0.08
C PRO A 240 30.97 0.58 0.41
N SER A 241 29.97 0.14 -0.36
CA SER A 241 28.57 0.46 -0.09
C SER A 241 28.04 -0.23 1.17
N GLU A 242 28.54 -1.43 1.50
CA GLU A 242 28.21 -2.07 2.78
C GLU A 242 28.79 -1.27 3.95
N GLN A 243 30.04 -0.84 3.85
CA GLN A 243 30.68 0.00 4.87
C GLN A 243 29.92 1.33 5.03
N ALA A 244 29.50 1.94 3.93
CA ALA A 244 28.69 3.16 3.95
C ALA A 244 27.35 2.97 4.68
N LEU A 245 26.64 1.85 4.44
CA LEU A 245 25.41 1.53 5.17
C LEU A 245 25.66 1.30 6.66
N ARG A 246 26.77 0.64 7.04
CA ARG A 246 27.15 0.47 8.46
C ARG A 246 27.39 1.82 9.14
N LEU A 247 28.15 2.72 8.51
CA LEU A 247 28.40 4.07 9.03
C LEU A 247 27.11 4.88 9.22
N LEU A 248 26.13 4.73 8.31
CA LEU A 248 24.82 5.35 8.46
C LEU A 248 24.03 4.73 9.63
N SER A 249 24.10 3.41 9.80
CA SER A 249 23.41 2.70 10.88
C SER A 249 23.95 3.07 12.26
N GLU A 250 25.26 3.23 12.40
CA GLU A 250 25.91 3.65 13.65
C GLU A 250 25.45 5.05 14.05
N ARG A 251 25.47 6.00 13.11
CA ARG A 251 25.03 7.38 13.34
C ARG A 251 23.54 7.49 13.70
N ALA A 252 22.69 6.70 13.05
CA ALA A 252 21.26 6.68 13.37
C ALA A 252 21.03 6.16 14.80
N SER A 253 21.82 5.18 15.23
CA SER A 253 21.75 4.62 16.59
C SER A 253 22.19 5.61 17.66
N ASP A 254 23.17 6.47 17.36
CA ASP A 254 23.64 7.52 18.27
C ASP A 254 22.62 8.65 18.41
N ALA A 255 21.96 9.05 17.31
CA ALA A 255 20.94 10.10 17.32
C ALA A 255 19.68 9.74 18.14
N VAL A 256 19.34 8.45 18.23
CA VAL A 256 18.22 7.97 19.05
C VAL A 256 18.55 7.95 20.55
N ARG A 257 19.85 7.93 20.89
CA ARG A 257 20.33 7.87 22.29
C ARG A 257 20.60 9.24 22.91
N SER A 258 20.60 10.32 22.12
CA SER A 258 20.79 11.71 22.56
C SER A 258 19.47 12.42 22.76
#